data_AF-A0A917MFX7-F1
#
_entry.id   AF-A0A917MFX7-F1
#
_cell.length_a   1.000
_cell.length_b   1.000
_cell.length_c   1.000
_cell.angle_alpha   90.00
_cell.angle_beta   90.00
_cell.angle_gamma   90.00
#
_symmetry.space_group_name_H-M   'P 1'
#
loop_
_entity.id
_entity.type
_entity.pdbx_description
1 polymer ?
#
loop_
_entity_poly.entity_id
_entity_poly.type
_entity_poly.pdbx_seq_one_letter_code
_entity_poly.pdbx_strand_id
1 'polypeptide(L)'
;MQKLASRCFFIWYTLVFWAPNGSAQQVADETFDYPVTVPVYKTGSGPLIVFDEAHNNASTLRGAYAPFGKLLASDGYQVVSSREKVTSELLKEAKIYVTVNAMYDMEDWDLPARSAFSPDEITELANWVADGGSLFLVTDHMPCGASVNELAGRFGINIINGFAIRKDGRPEVFSKQKKTLISNDITSARGKRIDSIMCWGGTGFIVPPHSHVISVLGDDYRIYLPSQASQIEKRLKATIPYISGRGLVNGAYLEFGKGRVVIFGDGASFSAQLQGIKSEKRGMNHPWATQNAQFLLNIIHWLDRKL
;
A
#
# COMPACT_ATOMS: atom_id res chain seq x y z
N MET A 1 52.72 -49.98 -45.05
CA MET A 1 51.44 -50.59 -44.62
C MET A 1 51.26 -50.36 -43.12
N GLN A 2 50.43 -49.39 -42.73
CA GLN A 2 49.47 -49.46 -41.60
C GLN A 2 48.95 -48.04 -41.31
N LYS A 3 47.62 -47.91 -41.39
CA LYS A 3 46.81 -46.77 -40.96
C LYS A 3 46.88 -46.63 -39.44
N LEU A 4 46.71 -45.41 -38.90
CA LEU A 4 45.88 -45.10 -37.71
C LEU A 4 45.80 -43.56 -37.60
N ALA A 5 44.68 -42.93 -37.99
CA ALA A 5 43.44 -42.71 -37.24
C ALA A 5 43.49 -41.42 -36.38
N SER A 6 42.73 -40.41 -36.83
CA SER A 6 42.39 -39.17 -36.13
C SER A 6 41.98 -39.36 -34.69
N ARG A 7 42.39 -38.43 -33.82
CA ARG A 7 41.67 -38.10 -32.60
C ARG A 7 41.62 -36.58 -32.43
N CYS A 8 40.55 -35.97 -32.95
CA CYS A 8 40.13 -34.64 -32.55
C CYS A 8 39.53 -34.74 -31.14
N PHE A 9 40.17 -34.11 -30.16
CA PHE A 9 39.58 -33.88 -28.85
C PHE A 9 38.51 -32.78 -28.99
N PHE A 10 37.24 -33.14 -28.97
CA PHE A 10 36.16 -32.19 -28.68
C PHE A 10 36.07 -32.05 -27.16
N ILE A 11 36.57 -30.93 -26.63
CA ILE A 11 36.32 -30.53 -25.25
C ILE A 11 34.88 -29.97 -25.22
N TRP A 12 33.96 -30.75 -24.66
CA TRP A 12 32.59 -30.32 -24.43
C TRP A 12 32.59 -29.43 -23.18
N TYR A 13 32.58 -28.10 -23.37
CA TYR A 13 32.29 -27.17 -22.29
C TYR A 13 30.80 -27.29 -21.95
N THR A 14 30.48 -28.02 -20.89
CA THR A 14 29.18 -27.90 -20.23
C THR A 14 29.11 -26.54 -19.57
N LEU A 15 28.46 -25.58 -20.23
CA LEU A 15 27.98 -24.34 -19.61
C LEU A 15 26.91 -24.72 -18.59
N VAL A 16 27.31 -24.88 -17.34
CA VAL A 16 26.38 -24.87 -16.21
C VAL A 16 25.89 -23.43 -16.08
N PHE A 17 24.73 -23.14 -16.66
CA PHE A 17 24.02 -21.90 -16.41
C PHE A 17 23.60 -21.93 -14.94
N TRP A 18 24.33 -21.19 -14.12
CA TRP A 18 23.90 -20.84 -12.77
C TRP A 18 22.73 -19.89 -12.94
N ALA A 19 21.50 -20.42 -12.85
CA ALA A 19 20.32 -19.58 -12.82
C ALA A 19 20.42 -18.72 -11.56
N PRO A 20 20.51 -17.37 -11.67
CA PRO A 20 20.34 -16.54 -10.50
C PRO A 20 18.99 -16.90 -9.88
N ASN A 21 18.93 -17.07 -8.57
CA ASN A 21 17.66 -17.18 -7.85
C ASN A 21 16.83 -15.95 -8.23
N GLY A 22 15.90 -16.13 -9.17
CA GLY A 22 15.09 -15.04 -9.67
C GLY A 22 14.22 -14.54 -8.53
N SER A 23 14.34 -13.25 -8.20
CA SER A 23 13.28 -12.55 -7.47
C SER A 23 11.99 -12.78 -8.23
N ALA A 24 11.03 -13.45 -7.61
CA ALA A 24 9.73 -13.74 -8.22
C ALA A 24 9.12 -12.42 -8.70
N GLN A 25 8.92 -12.29 -10.02
CA GLN A 25 8.43 -11.06 -10.62
C GLN A 25 7.03 -10.74 -10.06
N GLN A 26 6.83 -9.48 -9.67
CA GLN A 26 5.52 -8.92 -9.35
C GLN A 26 5.04 -8.11 -10.55
N VAL A 27 3.87 -8.45 -11.08
CA VAL A 27 3.24 -7.73 -12.19
C VAL A 27 1.79 -7.40 -11.86
N ALA A 28 1.23 -6.41 -12.54
CA ALA A 28 -0.18 -6.09 -12.44
C ALA A 28 -1.04 -7.25 -12.94
N ASP A 29 -2.14 -7.54 -12.25
CA ASP A 29 -3.22 -8.35 -12.83
C ASP A 29 -4.14 -7.43 -13.65
N GLU A 30 -3.78 -7.18 -14.90
CA GLU A 30 -4.56 -6.33 -15.81
C GLU A 30 -5.93 -6.91 -16.14
N THR A 31 -6.15 -8.20 -15.87
CA THR A 31 -7.43 -8.88 -16.05
C THR A 31 -8.38 -8.68 -14.88
N PHE A 32 -7.91 -8.11 -13.76
CA PHE A 32 -8.77 -7.77 -12.64
C PHE A 32 -9.84 -6.77 -13.09
N ASP A 33 -11.08 -7.11 -12.74
CA ASP A 33 -12.24 -6.30 -13.04
C ASP A 33 -13.20 -6.35 -11.85
N TYR A 34 -13.68 -5.17 -11.45
CA TYR A 34 -14.68 -5.02 -10.41
C TYR A 34 -15.85 -4.21 -11.00
N PRO A 35 -17.06 -4.78 -11.07
CA PRO A 35 -18.17 -4.13 -11.75
C PRO A 35 -18.69 -2.94 -10.95
N VAL A 36 -18.50 -1.73 -11.48
CA VAL A 36 -19.13 -0.50 -10.96
C VAL A 36 -20.45 -0.27 -11.72
N THR A 37 -21.56 -0.70 -11.12
CA THR A 37 -22.88 -0.65 -11.78
C THR A 37 -23.48 0.76 -11.81
N VAL A 38 -23.18 1.58 -10.80
CA VAL A 38 -23.65 2.97 -10.70
C VAL A 38 -22.44 3.83 -10.31
N PRO A 39 -21.70 4.35 -11.30
CA PRO A 39 -20.60 5.29 -11.06
C PRO A 39 -21.09 6.52 -10.30
N VAL A 40 -20.28 7.01 -9.35
CA VAL A 40 -20.61 8.24 -8.63
C VAL A 40 -20.57 9.48 -9.53
N TYR A 41 -19.76 9.44 -10.60
CA TYR A 41 -19.75 10.43 -11.68
C TYR A 41 -19.90 9.77 -13.05
N LYS A 42 -20.35 10.52 -14.05
CA LYS A 42 -20.18 10.10 -15.44
C LYS A 42 -18.69 9.90 -15.72
N THR A 43 -18.33 8.84 -16.45
CA THR A 43 -16.93 8.49 -16.77
C THR A 43 -16.12 9.70 -17.23
N GLY A 44 -15.02 10.00 -16.52
CA GLY A 44 -14.11 11.11 -16.81
C GLY A 44 -14.61 12.51 -16.42
N SER A 45 -15.77 12.64 -15.78
CA SER A 45 -16.33 13.94 -15.33
C SER A 45 -16.18 14.20 -13.82
N GLY A 46 -15.73 13.19 -13.07
CA GLY A 46 -15.43 13.31 -11.66
C GLY A 46 -14.18 14.16 -11.40
N PRO A 47 -13.94 14.50 -10.13
CA PRO A 47 -12.79 15.31 -9.75
C PRO A 47 -11.46 14.56 -9.99
N LEU A 48 -10.38 15.34 -10.02
CA LEU A 48 -9.03 14.84 -10.22
C LEU A 48 -8.48 14.17 -8.95
N ILE A 49 -7.96 12.96 -9.13
CA ILE A 49 -7.16 12.22 -8.17
C ILE A 49 -5.73 12.18 -8.71
N VAL A 50 -4.80 12.80 -7.99
CA VAL A 50 -3.36 12.72 -8.28
C VAL A 50 -2.77 11.57 -7.49
N PHE A 51 -2.13 10.65 -8.20
CA PHE A 51 -1.39 9.53 -7.65
C PHE A 51 0.11 9.83 -7.68
N ASP A 52 0.74 9.75 -6.52
CA ASP A 52 2.16 10.00 -6.33
C ASP A 52 3.04 8.91 -6.97
N GLU A 53 3.93 9.33 -7.86
CA GLU A 53 5.06 8.55 -8.38
C GLU A 53 6.37 9.35 -8.29
N ALA A 54 6.44 10.37 -7.44
CA ALA A 54 7.60 11.25 -7.28
C ALA A 54 8.54 10.80 -6.14
N HIS A 55 8.06 9.96 -5.22
CA HIS A 55 8.74 9.63 -3.96
C HIS A 55 9.22 8.18 -3.93
N ASN A 56 9.88 7.73 -5.02
CA ASN A 56 10.41 6.38 -5.19
C ASN A 56 9.38 5.26 -4.91
N ASN A 57 8.10 5.53 -5.18
CA ASN A 57 7.03 4.58 -4.97
C ASN A 57 7.24 3.36 -5.88
N ALA A 58 7.37 2.16 -5.31
CA ALA A 58 7.36 0.93 -6.11
C ALA A 58 5.96 0.66 -6.73
N SER A 59 4.92 1.24 -6.13
CA SER A 59 3.54 1.16 -6.60
C SER A 59 3.24 2.30 -7.58
N THR A 60 2.96 1.97 -8.83
CA THR A 60 2.67 2.94 -9.91
C THR A 60 1.35 2.59 -10.61
N LEU A 61 0.72 3.58 -11.25
CA LEU A 61 -0.51 3.39 -12.05
C LEU A 61 -0.27 2.59 -13.35
N ARG A 62 0.98 2.30 -13.69
CA ARG A 62 1.36 1.39 -14.78
C ARG A 62 1.80 0.01 -14.27
N GLY A 63 1.99 -0.14 -12.96
CA GLY A 63 2.41 -1.37 -12.31
C GLY A 63 1.31 -1.97 -11.46
N ALA A 64 1.65 -2.43 -10.25
CA ALA A 64 0.74 -3.11 -9.31
C ALA A 64 -0.57 -2.34 -9.00
N TYR A 65 -0.58 -1.02 -9.23
CA TYR A 65 -1.72 -0.12 -9.00
C TYR A 65 -2.45 0.31 -10.28
N ALA A 66 -2.12 -0.25 -11.45
CA ALA A 66 -2.95 -0.03 -12.65
C ALA A 66 -4.43 -0.40 -12.43
N PRO A 67 -4.76 -1.49 -11.72
CA PRO A 67 -6.16 -1.84 -11.45
C PRO A 67 -6.85 -0.89 -10.45
N PHE A 68 -6.09 -0.24 -9.56
CA PHE A 68 -6.59 0.86 -8.71
C PHE A 68 -7.08 2.03 -9.58
N GLY A 69 -6.22 2.49 -10.50
CA GLY A 69 -6.57 3.57 -11.42
C GLY A 69 -7.77 3.24 -12.30
N LYS A 70 -7.80 2.02 -12.87
CA LYS A 70 -8.91 1.51 -13.67
C LYS A 70 -10.23 1.51 -12.89
N LEU A 71 -10.22 1.01 -11.65
CA LEU A 71 -11.41 0.96 -10.81
C LEU A 71 -11.97 2.36 -10.53
N LEU A 72 -11.14 3.30 -10.10
CA LEU A 72 -11.59 4.66 -9.81
C LEU A 72 -12.03 5.41 -11.08
N ALA A 73 -11.38 5.18 -12.21
CA ALA A 73 -11.82 5.73 -13.50
C ALA A 73 -13.18 5.18 -13.94
N SER A 74 -13.45 3.89 -13.68
CA SER A 74 -14.76 3.27 -13.95
C SER A 74 -15.88 3.86 -13.09
N ASP A 75 -15.54 4.36 -11.91
CA ASP A 75 -16.44 5.09 -11.00
C ASP A 75 -16.54 6.60 -11.33
N GLY A 76 -15.84 7.03 -12.38
CA GLY A 76 -15.99 8.34 -13.00
C GLY A 76 -14.95 9.38 -12.60
N TYR A 77 -14.03 9.05 -11.71
CA TYR A 77 -12.91 9.92 -11.35
C TYR A 77 -11.91 10.09 -12.50
N GLN A 78 -11.21 11.22 -12.51
CA GLN A 78 -10.03 11.42 -13.36
C GLN A 78 -8.81 11.05 -12.53
N VAL A 79 -8.05 10.02 -12.93
CA VAL A 79 -6.90 9.52 -12.15
C VAL A 79 -5.64 9.68 -12.97
N VAL A 80 -4.67 10.44 -12.44
CA VAL A 80 -3.40 10.72 -13.12
C VAL A 80 -2.23 10.45 -12.18
N SER A 81 -1.12 9.94 -12.72
CA SER A 81 0.15 9.83 -12.00
C SER A 81 0.93 11.14 -12.09
N SER A 82 1.57 11.57 -11.01
CA SER A 82 2.52 12.68 -11.01
C SER A 82 3.90 12.22 -10.56
N ARG A 83 4.94 12.64 -11.30
CA ARG A 83 6.36 12.49 -10.90
C ARG A 83 6.97 13.81 -10.42
N GLU A 84 6.12 14.82 -10.28
CA GLU A 84 6.52 16.13 -9.77
C GLU A 84 6.41 16.13 -8.25
N LYS A 85 7.32 16.88 -7.61
CA LYS A 85 7.24 17.17 -6.18
C LYS A 85 5.92 17.85 -5.83
N VAL A 86 5.52 17.74 -4.57
CA VAL A 86 4.28 18.38 -4.12
C VAL A 86 4.46 19.90 -4.08
N THR A 87 3.64 20.60 -4.87
CA THR A 87 3.56 22.06 -4.89
C THR A 87 2.11 22.53 -4.83
N SER A 88 1.91 23.82 -4.52
CA SER A 88 0.58 24.43 -4.50
C SER A 88 -0.12 24.34 -5.87
N GLU A 89 0.65 24.44 -6.95
CA GLU A 89 0.17 24.35 -8.33
C GLU A 89 -0.37 22.97 -8.64
N LEU A 90 0.38 21.91 -8.28
CA LEU A 90 -0.05 20.53 -8.44
C LEU A 90 -1.34 20.26 -7.63
N LEU A 91 -1.38 20.73 -6.39
CA LEU A 91 -2.50 20.46 -5.48
C LEU A 91 -3.76 21.27 -5.81
N LYS A 92 -3.64 22.43 -6.47
CA LYS A 92 -4.79 23.27 -6.85
C LYS A 92 -5.74 22.58 -7.83
N GLU A 93 -5.22 21.70 -8.68
CA GLU A 93 -6.02 20.95 -9.65
C GLU A 93 -6.63 19.68 -9.04
N ALA A 94 -6.00 19.15 -7.99
CA ALA A 94 -6.39 17.91 -7.36
C ALA A 94 -7.51 18.09 -6.33
N LYS A 95 -8.41 17.11 -6.26
CA LYS A 95 -9.34 16.95 -5.13
C LYS A 95 -8.79 15.98 -4.09
N ILE A 96 -8.14 14.93 -4.55
CA ILE A 96 -7.54 13.89 -3.71
C ILE A 96 -6.09 13.69 -4.17
N TYR A 97 -5.17 13.64 -3.21
CA TYR A 97 -3.78 13.22 -3.41
C TYR A 97 -3.61 11.84 -2.77
N VAL A 98 -3.08 10.88 -3.53
CA VAL A 98 -2.86 9.50 -3.09
C VAL A 98 -1.36 9.24 -3.13
N THR A 99 -0.79 8.80 -2.01
CA THR A 99 0.59 8.28 -1.99
C THR A 99 0.60 6.88 -1.40
N VAL A 100 1.36 6.00 -2.02
CA VAL A 100 1.43 4.58 -1.67
C VAL A 100 2.88 4.18 -1.56
N ASN A 101 3.27 3.70 -0.38
CA ASN A 101 4.59 3.13 -0.11
C ASN A 101 5.72 4.05 -0.62
N ALA A 102 5.58 5.35 -0.34
CA ALA A 102 6.66 6.31 -0.61
C ALA A 102 7.92 5.89 0.17
N MET A 103 9.07 6.04 -0.47
CA MET A 103 10.37 5.62 0.06
C MET A 103 11.41 6.70 -0.14
N TYR A 104 12.20 6.94 0.90
CA TYR A 104 13.34 7.87 0.79
C TYR A 104 14.43 7.31 -0.13
N ASP A 105 14.76 6.03 0.03
CA ASP A 105 15.82 5.35 -0.70
C ASP A 105 15.34 3.95 -1.11
N MET A 106 15.60 3.57 -2.37
CA MET A 106 15.22 2.27 -2.91
C MET A 106 16.25 1.17 -2.62
N GLU A 107 17.48 1.55 -2.28
CA GLU A 107 18.62 0.66 -2.15
C GLU A 107 19.05 0.47 -0.69
N ASP A 108 19.01 1.55 0.12
CA ASP A 108 19.39 1.50 1.54
C ASP A 108 18.17 1.64 2.46
N TRP A 109 17.79 0.53 3.10
CA TRP A 109 16.66 0.47 4.03
C TRP A 109 17.11 0.36 5.50
N ASP A 110 18.42 0.41 5.77
CA ASP A 110 18.95 0.32 7.12
C ASP A 110 18.60 1.60 7.91
N LEU A 111 18.47 1.47 9.22
CA LEU A 111 18.25 2.63 10.09
C LEU A 111 19.55 3.44 10.25
N PRO A 112 19.48 4.78 10.34
CA PRO A 112 18.28 5.60 10.48
C PRO A 112 17.55 5.87 9.15
N ALA A 113 16.27 5.55 9.12
CA ALA A 113 15.41 5.89 7.99
C ALA A 113 15.06 7.39 7.97
N ARG A 114 14.76 7.90 6.77
CA ARG A 114 14.49 9.32 6.51
C ARG A 114 13.14 9.50 5.83
N SER A 115 12.57 10.70 5.95
CA SER A 115 11.34 11.08 5.24
C SER A 115 11.57 11.13 3.73
N ALA A 116 10.63 10.55 2.95
CA ALA A 116 10.62 10.68 1.50
C ALA A 116 10.19 12.08 1.04
N PHE A 117 9.36 12.74 1.85
CA PHE A 117 8.87 14.08 1.58
C PHE A 117 9.76 15.12 2.26
N SER A 118 10.03 16.22 1.55
CA SER A 118 10.70 17.37 2.15
C SER A 118 9.81 18.12 3.14
N PRO A 119 10.37 18.91 4.07
CA PRO A 119 9.57 19.74 4.99
C PRO A 119 8.60 20.70 4.29
N ASP A 120 8.95 21.21 3.11
CA ASP A 120 8.12 22.09 2.31
C ASP A 120 6.92 21.34 1.73
N GLU A 121 7.14 20.15 1.14
CA GLU A 121 6.05 19.28 0.63
C GLU A 121 5.09 18.86 1.72
N ILE A 122 5.62 18.50 2.89
CA ILE A 122 4.82 18.15 4.07
C ILE A 122 3.94 19.33 4.51
N THR A 123 4.51 20.54 4.52
CA THR A 123 3.79 21.75 4.89
C THR A 123 2.72 22.11 3.86
N GLU A 124 3.04 21.98 2.57
CA GLU A 124 2.11 22.26 1.47
C GLU A 124 0.92 21.28 1.48
N LEU A 125 1.18 19.98 1.61
CA LEU A 125 0.13 18.96 1.76
C LEU A 125 -0.75 19.23 2.98
N ALA A 126 -0.15 19.51 4.13
CA ALA A 126 -0.92 19.75 5.36
C ALA A 126 -1.81 20.99 5.25
N ASN A 127 -1.30 22.08 4.66
CA ASN A 127 -2.06 23.30 4.43
C ASN A 127 -3.20 23.07 3.43
N TRP A 128 -2.92 22.41 2.30
CA TRP A 128 -3.93 22.08 1.31
C TRP A 128 -5.03 21.18 1.86
N VAL A 129 -4.69 20.16 2.66
CA VAL A 129 -5.69 19.36 3.38
C VAL A 129 -6.49 20.25 4.34
N ALA A 130 -5.84 21.08 5.15
CA ALA A 130 -6.54 22.00 6.06
C ALA A 130 -7.54 22.92 5.32
N ASP A 131 -7.27 23.28 4.07
CA ASP A 131 -8.12 24.11 3.24
C ASP A 131 -9.21 23.37 2.45
N GLY A 132 -9.25 22.04 2.52
CA GLY A 132 -10.33 21.22 1.94
C GLY A 132 -9.90 20.15 0.96
N GLY A 133 -8.60 20.01 0.74
CA GLY A 133 -7.98 18.87 0.06
C GLY A 133 -8.17 17.56 0.82
N SER A 134 -7.87 16.45 0.16
CA SER A 134 -8.02 15.12 0.74
C SER A 134 -6.81 14.25 0.48
N LEU A 135 -6.25 13.65 1.53
CA LEU A 135 -5.07 12.79 1.45
C LEU A 135 -5.45 11.33 1.71
N PHE A 136 -5.06 10.46 0.79
CA PHE A 136 -5.00 9.03 1.04
C PHE A 136 -3.55 8.59 1.17
N LEU A 137 -3.12 8.33 2.41
CA LEU A 137 -1.76 7.93 2.75
C LEU A 137 -1.73 6.41 2.97
N VAL A 138 -1.13 5.68 2.05
CA VAL A 138 -0.90 4.24 2.19
C VAL A 138 0.57 3.98 2.41
N THR A 139 0.89 3.20 3.43
CA THR A 139 2.25 2.79 3.74
C THR A 139 2.29 1.27 3.96
N ASP A 140 3.48 0.77 4.30
CA ASP A 140 3.74 -0.64 4.52
C ASP A 140 4.72 -0.80 5.68
N HIS A 141 5.27 -2.00 5.82
CA HIS A 141 6.40 -2.26 6.70
C HIS A 141 7.63 -1.39 6.37
N MET A 142 8.68 -1.49 7.17
CA MET A 142 9.92 -0.75 6.93
C MET A 142 10.49 -1.00 5.52
N PRO A 143 11.07 0.01 4.86
CA PRO A 143 11.30 1.38 5.35
C PRO A 143 10.12 2.34 5.09
N CYS A 144 9.06 1.91 4.41
CA CYS A 144 7.95 2.77 3.99
C CYS A 144 7.31 3.51 5.18
N GLY A 145 7.11 2.82 6.31
CA GLY A 145 6.54 3.40 7.51
C GLY A 145 7.34 4.60 8.05
N ALA A 146 8.68 4.53 8.02
CA ALA A 146 9.52 5.66 8.39
C ALA A 146 9.51 6.77 7.34
N SER A 147 9.49 6.43 6.06
CA SER A 147 9.52 7.39 4.95
C SER A 147 8.31 8.34 4.90
N VAL A 148 7.20 7.99 5.55
CA VAL A 148 6.03 8.86 5.65
C VAL A 148 5.72 9.31 7.08
N ASN A 149 6.58 9.00 8.05
CA ASN A 149 6.29 9.26 9.47
C ASN A 149 6.15 10.76 9.76
N GLU A 150 7.04 11.59 9.20
CA GLU A 150 6.96 13.05 9.38
C GLU A 150 5.68 13.65 8.76
N LEU A 151 5.28 13.16 7.58
CA LEU A 151 4.02 13.55 6.93
C LEU A 151 2.81 13.15 7.78
N ALA A 152 2.75 11.89 8.21
CA ALA A 152 1.68 11.37 9.05
C ALA A 152 1.61 12.12 10.41
N GLY A 153 2.76 12.47 10.96
CA GLY A 153 2.89 13.21 12.21
C GLY A 153 2.23 14.59 12.17
N ARG A 154 2.14 15.25 10.99
CA ARG A 154 1.39 16.51 10.83
C ARG A 154 -0.10 16.36 11.11
N PHE A 155 -0.63 15.15 10.96
CA PHE A 155 -2.02 14.80 11.24
C PHE A 155 -2.18 14.12 12.61
N GLY A 156 -1.13 14.12 13.45
CA GLY A 156 -1.12 13.50 14.77
C GLY A 156 -0.99 11.97 14.75
N ILE A 157 -0.64 11.38 13.61
CA ILE A 157 -0.51 9.93 13.44
C ILE A 157 0.94 9.52 13.63
N ASN A 158 1.20 8.58 14.54
CA ASN A 158 2.54 8.07 14.82
C ASN A 158 2.69 6.68 14.21
N ILE A 159 3.43 6.58 13.11
CA ILE A 159 3.65 5.32 12.40
C ILE A 159 4.79 4.54 13.06
N ILE A 160 4.57 3.25 13.29
CA ILE A 160 5.64 2.34 13.70
C ILE A 160 6.39 1.91 12.44
N ASN A 161 7.70 2.12 12.37
CA ASN A 161 8.51 1.60 11.27
C ASN A 161 8.84 0.12 11.49
N GLY A 162 7.82 -0.74 11.41
CA GLY A 162 7.93 -2.15 11.75
C GLY A 162 7.07 -3.03 10.87
N PHE A 163 7.10 -4.34 11.13
CA PHE A 163 6.37 -5.34 10.36
C PHE A 163 5.30 -5.98 11.23
N ALA A 164 4.03 -5.74 10.91
CA ALA A 164 2.88 -6.36 11.56
C ALA A 164 2.71 -7.80 11.10
N ILE A 165 2.77 -8.75 12.03
CA ILE A 165 2.63 -10.18 11.76
C ILE A 165 1.71 -10.82 12.77
N ARG A 166 0.75 -11.62 12.28
CA ARG A 166 -0.08 -12.48 13.11
C ARG A 166 0.74 -13.57 13.80
N LYS A 167 0.50 -13.76 15.10
CA LYS A 167 1.16 -14.79 15.93
C LYS A 167 0.82 -16.22 15.47
N ASP A 168 -0.37 -16.42 14.91
CA ASP A 168 -0.86 -17.73 14.45
C ASP A 168 -0.44 -18.09 13.03
N GLY A 169 0.26 -17.19 12.32
CA GLY A 169 0.69 -17.38 10.94
C GLY A 169 -0.45 -17.51 9.92
N ARG A 170 -1.69 -17.19 10.31
CA ARG A 170 -2.86 -17.23 9.40
C ARG A 170 -2.89 -16.01 8.49
N PRO A 171 -3.66 -16.06 7.38
CA PRO A 171 -3.94 -14.90 6.56
C PRO A 171 -4.49 -13.74 7.38
N GLU A 172 -4.06 -12.52 7.01
CA GLU A 172 -4.49 -11.32 7.68
C GLU A 172 -5.83 -10.84 7.13
N VAL A 173 -6.91 -11.28 7.79
CA VAL A 173 -8.28 -10.90 7.44
C VAL A 173 -8.92 -10.19 8.62
N PHE A 174 -9.11 -8.88 8.49
CA PHE A 174 -9.87 -8.05 9.41
C PHE A 174 -11.36 -8.24 9.14
N SER A 175 -12.17 -8.40 10.18
CA SER A 175 -13.61 -8.59 9.98
C SER A 175 -14.44 -8.09 11.16
N LYS A 176 -15.70 -7.75 10.89
CA LYS A 176 -16.66 -7.38 11.94
C LYS A 176 -16.90 -8.53 12.91
N GLN A 177 -16.90 -9.77 12.42
CA GLN A 177 -17.04 -10.97 13.25
C GLN A 177 -15.91 -11.10 14.27
N LYS A 178 -14.65 -10.88 13.84
CA LYS A 178 -13.49 -10.91 14.74
C LYS A 178 -13.36 -9.64 15.60
N LYS A 179 -14.22 -8.64 15.40
CA LYS A 179 -14.13 -7.30 16.00
C LYS A 179 -12.80 -6.59 15.69
N THR A 180 -12.15 -6.97 14.59
CA THR A 180 -10.90 -6.36 14.13
C THR A 180 -11.12 -5.38 12.99
N LEU A 181 -12.30 -5.40 12.35
CA LEU A 181 -12.80 -4.35 11.46
C LEU A 181 -13.92 -3.59 12.19
N ILE A 182 -13.75 -2.29 12.37
CA ILE A 182 -14.64 -1.44 13.16
C ILE A 182 -15.78 -0.92 12.30
N SER A 183 -16.99 -0.86 12.85
CA SER A 183 -18.13 -0.25 12.18
C SER A 183 -18.03 1.27 12.26
N ASN A 184 -17.96 1.92 11.11
CA ASN A 184 -17.85 3.38 10.94
C ASN A 184 -18.47 3.79 9.60
N ASP A 185 -18.30 5.05 9.18
CA ASP A 185 -18.89 5.56 7.93
C ASP A 185 -18.44 4.72 6.73
N ILE A 186 -17.12 4.53 6.57
CA ILE A 186 -16.50 3.81 5.45
C ILE A 186 -16.91 2.34 5.42
N THR A 187 -17.00 1.66 6.57
CA THR A 187 -17.28 0.21 6.62
C THR A 187 -18.77 -0.13 6.74
N SER A 188 -19.63 0.86 6.99
CA SER A 188 -21.07 0.66 7.23
C SER A 188 -21.98 1.51 6.34
N ALA A 189 -21.42 2.15 5.31
CA ALA A 189 -22.17 2.86 4.29
C ALA A 189 -23.33 2.01 3.72
N ARG A 190 -24.51 2.63 3.60
CA ARG A 190 -25.73 1.95 3.18
C ARG A 190 -25.57 1.37 1.77
N GLY A 191 -25.86 0.08 1.61
CA GLY A 191 -25.70 -0.62 0.32
C GLY A 191 -24.25 -0.91 -0.08
N LYS A 192 -23.27 -0.44 0.69
CA LYS A 192 -21.83 -0.60 0.43
C LYS A 192 -21.10 -1.15 1.67
N ARG A 193 -21.79 -1.91 2.52
CA ARG A 193 -21.24 -2.43 3.79
C ARG A 193 -20.02 -3.33 3.54
N ILE A 194 -18.99 -3.15 4.36
CA ILE A 194 -17.79 -3.99 4.39
C ILE A 194 -17.83 -4.87 5.64
N ASP A 195 -17.70 -6.18 5.45
CA ASP A 195 -17.72 -7.19 6.53
C ASP A 195 -16.36 -7.78 6.82
N SER A 196 -15.52 -7.88 5.78
CA SER A 196 -14.13 -8.27 5.89
C SER A 196 -13.26 -7.61 4.83
N ILE A 197 -12.01 -7.36 5.18
CA ILE A 197 -10.95 -6.96 4.26
C ILE A 197 -9.73 -7.85 4.49
N MET A 198 -8.99 -8.13 3.43
CA MET A 198 -7.73 -8.88 3.50
C MET A 198 -6.54 -7.94 3.34
N CYS A 199 -5.52 -8.18 4.15
CA CYS A 199 -4.22 -7.50 4.13
C CYS A 199 -3.08 -8.53 4.06
N TRP A 200 -1.84 -8.07 3.85
CA TRP A 200 -0.67 -8.94 3.65
C TRP A 200 0.53 -8.59 4.54
N GLY A 201 0.28 -8.04 5.72
CA GLY A 201 1.31 -7.57 6.64
C GLY A 201 1.22 -6.06 6.79
N GLY A 202 2.25 -5.35 6.35
CA GLY A 202 2.29 -3.92 6.55
C GLY A 202 2.74 -3.53 7.95
N THR A 203 2.23 -2.42 8.46
CA THR A 203 2.60 -1.87 9.77
C THR A 203 1.42 -1.43 10.62
N GLY A 204 1.67 -1.08 11.88
CA GLY A 204 0.70 -0.46 12.78
C GLY A 204 1.06 0.99 13.09
N PHE A 205 0.08 1.74 13.59
CA PHE A 205 0.26 3.12 14.01
C PHE A 205 -0.67 3.50 15.17
N ILE A 206 -0.34 4.61 15.82
CA ILE A 206 -1.16 5.25 16.85
C ILE A 206 -1.81 6.48 16.22
N VAL A 207 -3.11 6.67 16.48
CA VAL A 207 -3.91 7.77 15.95
C VAL A 207 -4.36 8.71 17.06
N PRO A 208 -4.63 10.00 16.77
CA PRO A 208 -5.14 10.92 17.77
C PRO A 208 -6.59 10.56 18.17
N PRO A 209 -7.07 10.98 19.36
CA PRO A 209 -8.37 10.55 19.89
C PRO A 209 -9.59 10.93 19.04
N HIS A 210 -9.47 11.93 18.18
CA HIS A 210 -10.55 12.39 17.30
C HIS A 210 -10.60 11.63 15.95
N SER A 211 -9.70 10.67 15.73
CA SER A 211 -9.74 9.81 14.55
C SER A 211 -10.79 8.71 14.68
N HIS A 212 -11.28 8.26 13.53
CA HIS A 212 -12.12 7.08 13.40
C HIS A 212 -11.28 5.89 12.97
N VAL A 213 -11.33 4.82 13.74
CA VAL A 213 -10.57 3.59 13.47
C VAL A 213 -11.31 2.74 12.43
N ILE A 214 -10.56 2.19 11.46
CA ILE A 214 -11.05 1.21 10.48
C ILE A 214 -10.70 -0.20 10.91
N SER A 215 -9.43 -0.49 11.18
CA SER A 215 -8.95 -1.83 11.54
C SER A 215 -7.95 -1.79 12.70
N VAL A 216 -8.04 -2.80 13.57
CA VAL A 216 -7.20 -2.95 14.78
C VAL A 216 -6.38 -4.23 14.72
N LEU A 217 -5.13 -4.18 15.17
CA LEU A 217 -4.25 -5.34 15.24
C LEU A 217 -4.54 -6.17 16.51
N GLY A 218 -4.35 -5.59 17.69
CA GLY A 218 -4.60 -6.27 18.97
C GLY A 218 -3.49 -7.26 19.35
N ASP A 219 -3.72 -8.06 20.40
CA ASP A 219 -2.69 -8.98 20.92
C ASP A 219 -2.36 -10.15 19.99
N ASP A 220 -3.17 -10.40 18.97
CA ASP A 220 -2.88 -11.46 18.00
C ASP A 220 -1.70 -11.12 17.10
N TYR A 221 -1.14 -9.91 17.21
CA TYR A 221 -0.09 -9.40 16.38
C TYR A 221 1.19 -9.10 17.15
N ARG A 222 2.31 -9.28 16.46
CA ARG A 222 3.62 -8.72 16.81
C ARG A 222 3.97 -7.70 15.76
N ILE A 223 4.44 -6.53 16.19
CA ILE A 223 5.12 -5.58 15.30
C ILE A 223 6.61 -5.80 15.48
N TYR A 224 7.26 -6.46 14.53
CA TYR A 224 8.70 -6.62 14.54
C TYR A 224 9.38 -5.30 14.18
N LEU A 225 10.51 -5.01 14.82
CA LEU A 225 11.28 -3.78 14.67
C LEU A 225 12.68 -4.12 14.11
N PRO A 226 12.76 -4.48 12.81
CA PRO A 226 14.05 -4.67 12.17
C PRO A 226 14.80 -3.33 12.10
N SER A 227 16.13 -3.42 12.12
CA SER A 227 17.02 -2.26 11.95
C SER A 227 17.85 -2.34 10.67
N GLN A 228 17.84 -3.50 10.00
CA GLN A 228 18.59 -3.74 8.76
C GLN A 228 17.71 -4.45 7.71
N ALA A 229 17.90 -4.11 6.43
CA ALA A 229 17.21 -4.70 5.29
C ALA A 229 17.34 -6.24 5.27
N SER A 230 18.54 -6.73 5.58
CA SER A 230 18.86 -8.16 5.61
C SER A 230 17.99 -8.98 6.58
N GLN A 231 17.36 -8.33 7.56
CA GLN A 231 16.48 -8.99 8.54
C GLN A 231 15.08 -9.29 7.97
N ILE A 232 14.70 -8.63 6.88
CA ILE A 232 13.39 -8.76 6.23
C ILE A 232 13.44 -9.43 4.84
N GLU A 233 14.64 -9.67 4.30
CA GLU A 233 14.83 -10.45 3.05
C GLU A 233 14.35 -11.91 3.16
N LYS A 234 14.30 -12.43 4.39
CA LYS A 234 13.91 -13.80 4.71
C LYS A 234 12.85 -13.79 5.80
N ARG A 235 12.38 -14.98 6.19
CA ARG A 235 11.50 -15.14 7.34
C ARG A 235 12.07 -14.43 8.56
N LEU A 236 11.25 -13.55 9.15
CA LEU A 236 11.60 -12.80 10.36
C LEU A 236 12.09 -13.75 11.47
N LYS A 237 13.27 -13.43 12.00
CA LYS A 237 13.92 -14.21 13.05
C LYS A 237 13.39 -13.80 14.42
N ALA A 238 13.32 -14.76 15.35
CA ALA A 238 12.87 -14.51 16.72
C ALA A 238 13.76 -13.53 17.51
N THR A 239 14.98 -13.28 17.02
CA THR A 239 15.94 -12.32 17.60
C THR A 239 15.59 -10.86 17.28
N ILE A 240 14.72 -10.60 16.30
CA ILE A 240 14.28 -9.24 15.96
C ILE A 240 13.35 -8.77 17.09
N PRO A 241 13.62 -7.62 17.73
CA PRO A 241 12.73 -7.07 18.75
C PRO A 241 11.32 -6.87 18.22
N TYR A 242 10.32 -7.01 19.07
CA TYR A 242 8.93 -6.75 18.68
C TYR A 242 8.12 -6.17 19.83
N ILE A 243 7.05 -5.45 19.48
CA ILE A 243 6.02 -4.99 20.41
C ILE A 243 4.68 -5.69 20.13
N SER A 244 3.76 -5.66 21.09
CA SER A 244 2.38 -6.13 20.87
C SER A 244 1.64 -5.21 19.91
N GLY A 245 0.75 -5.77 19.08
CA GLY A 245 -0.21 -4.97 18.29
C GLY A 245 -1.34 -4.34 19.12
N ARG A 246 -1.37 -4.58 20.44
CA ARG A 246 -2.37 -3.99 21.35
C ARG A 246 -2.27 -2.47 21.35
N GLY A 247 -3.42 -1.82 21.16
CA GLY A 247 -3.52 -0.36 21.09
C GLY A 247 -3.07 0.23 19.74
N LEU A 248 -2.63 -0.60 18.80
CA LEU A 248 -2.27 -0.19 17.45
C LEU A 248 -3.40 -0.48 16.46
N VAL A 249 -3.52 0.41 15.49
CA VAL A 249 -4.44 0.29 14.36
C VAL A 249 -3.64 0.11 13.07
N ASN A 250 -4.28 -0.40 12.02
CA ASN A 250 -3.69 -0.50 10.68
C ASN A 250 -4.49 0.28 9.62
N GLY A 251 -5.68 0.76 9.99
CA GLY A 251 -6.47 1.67 9.15
C GLY A 251 -7.20 2.68 10.01
N ALA A 252 -7.20 3.94 9.60
CA ALA A 252 -7.94 5.01 10.26
C ALA A 252 -8.24 6.16 9.30
N TYR A 253 -9.16 7.02 9.70
CA TYR A 253 -9.47 8.25 8.99
C TYR A 253 -9.82 9.38 9.95
N LEU A 254 -9.63 10.63 9.52
CA LEU A 254 -9.94 11.83 10.28
C LEU A 254 -10.20 13.02 9.37
N GLU A 255 -10.96 13.98 9.87
CA GLU A 255 -10.99 15.32 9.28
C GLU A 255 -9.83 16.15 9.83
N PHE A 256 -9.24 17.00 8.98
CA PHE A 256 -8.16 17.91 9.35
C PHE A 256 -8.43 19.28 8.72
N GLY A 257 -8.72 20.28 9.53
CA GLY A 257 -9.30 21.54 9.04
C GLY A 257 -10.61 21.27 8.28
N LYS A 258 -10.68 21.68 7.02
CA LYS A 258 -11.80 21.43 6.10
C LYS A 258 -11.61 20.17 5.26
N GLY A 259 -10.44 19.52 5.34
CA GLY A 259 -10.09 18.36 4.53
C GLY A 259 -10.29 17.04 5.24
N ARG A 260 -9.80 15.99 4.57
CA ARG A 260 -9.99 14.60 4.98
C ARG A 260 -8.70 13.81 4.78
N VAL A 261 -8.37 12.96 5.74
CA VAL A 261 -7.20 12.08 5.68
C VAL A 261 -7.66 10.65 5.94
N VAL A 262 -7.25 9.74 5.07
CA VAL A 262 -7.31 8.29 5.32
C VAL A 262 -5.88 7.77 5.33
N ILE A 263 -5.55 6.99 6.35
CA ILE A 263 -4.28 6.26 6.43
C ILE A 263 -4.55 4.75 6.45
N PHE A 264 -3.74 4.00 5.72
CA PHE A 264 -3.76 2.54 5.73
C PHE A 264 -2.35 1.97 5.71
N GLY A 265 -2.10 0.95 6.52
CA GLY A 265 -0.76 0.42 6.77
C GLY A 265 -0.38 -0.77 5.91
N ASP A 266 -1.11 -1.08 4.83
CA ASP A 266 -0.77 -2.13 3.87
C ASP A 266 -1.08 -1.70 2.42
N GLY A 267 -0.03 -1.62 1.58
CA GLY A 267 -0.15 -1.29 0.16
C GLY A 267 -0.74 -2.40 -0.70
N ALA A 268 -0.60 -3.67 -0.31
CA ALA A 268 -1.15 -4.76 -1.12
C ALA A 268 -2.68 -4.71 -1.20
N SER A 269 -3.34 -4.23 -0.14
CA SER A 269 -4.79 -4.18 0.03
C SER A 269 -5.54 -3.47 -1.10
N PHE A 270 -4.90 -2.52 -1.79
CA PHE A 270 -5.52 -1.71 -2.86
C PHE A 270 -4.90 -1.92 -4.24
N SER A 271 -4.03 -2.91 -4.37
CA SER A 271 -3.42 -3.33 -5.64
C SER A 271 -4.20 -4.48 -6.27
N ALA A 272 -3.83 -4.91 -7.47
CA ALA A 272 -4.11 -6.28 -7.92
C ALA A 272 -2.91 -6.80 -8.70
N GLN A 273 -2.30 -7.87 -8.19
CA GLN A 273 -0.98 -8.34 -8.60
C GLN A 273 -0.98 -9.84 -8.83
N LEU A 274 -0.03 -10.29 -9.65
CA LEU A 274 0.38 -11.68 -9.80
C LEU A 274 1.82 -11.82 -9.32
N GLN A 275 2.05 -12.74 -8.38
CA GLN A 275 3.36 -13.02 -7.79
C GLN A 275 3.93 -14.35 -8.28
N GLY A 276 5.14 -14.28 -8.84
CA GLY A 276 5.95 -15.43 -9.18
C GLY A 276 5.37 -16.33 -10.28
N ILE A 277 6.02 -17.47 -10.51
CA ILE A 277 5.75 -18.37 -11.64
C ILE A 277 4.34 -18.99 -11.57
N LYS A 278 3.78 -19.08 -10.36
CA LYS A 278 2.42 -19.60 -10.12
C LYS A 278 1.33 -18.54 -10.28
N SER A 279 1.70 -17.29 -10.56
CA SER A 279 0.76 -16.16 -10.66
C SER A 279 -0.14 -16.07 -9.42
N GLU A 280 0.46 -16.18 -8.23
CA GLU A 280 -0.30 -16.08 -6.98
C GLU A 280 -0.90 -14.68 -6.87
N LYS A 281 -2.22 -14.62 -6.64
CA LYS A 281 -2.95 -13.34 -6.60
C LYS A 281 -2.66 -12.60 -5.30
N ARG A 282 -2.47 -11.29 -5.38
CA ARG A 282 -2.27 -10.42 -4.21
C ARG A 282 -2.98 -9.09 -4.41
N GLY A 283 -3.75 -8.68 -3.40
CA GLY A 283 -4.61 -7.49 -3.45
C GLY A 283 -6.05 -7.83 -3.82
N MET A 284 -6.74 -6.88 -4.47
CA MET A 284 -8.17 -6.94 -4.78
C MET A 284 -8.58 -8.14 -5.64
N ASN A 285 -7.64 -8.72 -6.39
CA ASN A 285 -7.87 -9.91 -7.20
C ASN A 285 -7.83 -11.23 -6.40
N HIS A 286 -7.43 -11.21 -5.13
CA HIS A 286 -7.31 -12.41 -4.32
C HIS A 286 -8.68 -12.96 -3.89
N PRO A 287 -8.91 -14.30 -3.90
CA PRO A 287 -10.22 -14.90 -3.60
C PRO A 287 -10.80 -14.59 -2.20
N TRP A 288 -9.95 -14.23 -1.23
CA TRP A 288 -10.39 -13.84 0.12
C TRP A 288 -10.48 -12.32 0.32
N ALA A 289 -10.07 -11.51 -0.65
CA ALA A 289 -10.13 -10.05 -0.63
C ALA A 289 -11.44 -9.53 -1.27
N THR A 290 -12.55 -10.24 -1.05
CA THR A 290 -13.80 -10.07 -1.82
C THR A 290 -14.44 -8.69 -1.73
N GLN A 291 -14.12 -7.91 -0.70
CA GLN A 291 -14.66 -6.56 -0.49
C GLN A 291 -13.60 -5.46 -0.55
N ASN A 292 -12.33 -5.77 -0.84
CA ASN A 292 -11.25 -4.77 -0.89
C ASN A 292 -11.50 -3.70 -1.97
N ALA A 293 -12.04 -4.08 -3.13
CA ALA A 293 -12.42 -3.13 -4.17
C ALA A 293 -13.57 -2.20 -3.75
N GLN A 294 -14.63 -2.73 -3.13
CA GLN A 294 -15.70 -1.90 -2.57
C GLN A 294 -15.18 -1.00 -1.45
N PHE A 295 -14.28 -1.50 -0.62
CA PHE A 295 -13.65 -0.75 0.46
C PHE A 295 -12.83 0.42 -0.07
N LEU A 296 -12.09 0.24 -1.16
CA LEU A 296 -11.41 1.32 -1.87
C LEU A 296 -12.42 2.39 -2.35
N LEU A 297 -13.51 1.98 -3.00
CA LEU A 297 -14.55 2.92 -3.44
C LEU A 297 -15.13 3.70 -2.25
N ASN A 298 -15.41 3.05 -1.13
CA ASN A 298 -15.92 3.72 0.06
C ASN A 298 -14.93 4.74 0.64
N ILE A 299 -13.63 4.42 0.64
CA ILE A 299 -12.57 5.35 1.06
C ILE A 299 -12.58 6.59 0.16
N ILE A 300 -12.58 6.39 -1.16
CA ILE A 300 -12.54 7.50 -2.12
C ILE A 300 -13.82 8.34 -2.05
N HIS A 301 -14.98 7.70 -1.93
CA HIS A 301 -16.26 8.41 -1.72
C HIS A 301 -16.24 9.21 -0.42
N TRP A 302 -15.65 8.69 0.65
CA TRP A 302 -15.52 9.44 1.89
C TRP A 302 -14.58 10.64 1.72
N LEU A 303 -13.40 10.46 1.12
CA LEU A 303 -12.47 11.57 0.83
C LEU A 303 -13.15 12.64 -0.05
N ASP A 304 -13.96 12.24 -1.02
CA ASP A 304 -14.68 13.13 -1.94
C ASP A 304 -16.03 13.67 -1.39
N ARG A 305 -16.41 13.31 -0.16
CA ARG A 305 -17.69 13.72 0.46
C ARG A 305 -18.93 13.25 -0.33
N LYS A 306 -18.86 12.05 -0.91
CA LYS A 306 -19.93 11.37 -1.67
C LYS A 306 -20.38 10.03 -1.07
N LEU A 307 -19.84 9.65 0.10
CA LEU A 307 -20.17 8.38 0.74
C LEU A 307 -21.63 8.31 1.21
#